data_AF-A0A0Q8ASP1-F1
#
_entry.id   AF-A0A0Q8ASP1-F1
#
_cell.length_a   1.000
_cell.length_b   1.000
_cell.length_c   1.000
_cell.angle_alpha   90.00
_cell.angle_beta   90.00
_cell.angle_gamma   90.00
#
_symmetry.space_group_name_H-M   'P 1'
#
loop_
_entity.id
_entity.type
_entity.pdbx_description
1 polymer ?
#
loop_
_entity_poly.entity_id
_entity_poly.type
_entity_poly.pdbx_seq_one_letter_code
_entity_poly.pdbx_strand_id
1 'polypeptide(L)'
;MRDLAQMAATLAFGGFNPTTRERVVDEPVARDVLSLMASCGMYDFSGEWLLRVGLPAKSGVSGGLLAVAPSQFGVAAFSPRLDRHGNSVRAVAVVDQLADRLGMHLLEPHESVAVPAVAVHHGETGPVVRLSGELGFAGTERVFAVLRELAASLPEGSTVTLDAREIGRLHPAALVALESEFEGLPLGFTVER
;
A
#
# COMPACT_ATOMS: atom_id res chain seq x y z
N MET A 1 25.11 -6.75 5.82
CA MET A 1 23.71 -6.83 6.29
C MET A 1 22.97 -5.51 6.16
N ARG A 2 23.55 -4.42 6.65
CA ARG A 2 23.01 -3.07 6.46
C ARG A 2 22.70 -2.76 4.98
N ASP A 3 23.61 -3.13 4.07
CA ASP A 3 23.45 -2.87 2.64
C ASP A 3 22.24 -3.62 2.07
N LEU A 4 22.12 -4.92 2.35
CA LEU A 4 20.97 -5.72 1.94
C LEU A 4 19.65 -5.17 2.51
N ALA A 5 19.63 -4.73 3.77
CA ALA A 5 18.44 -4.13 4.35
C ALA A 5 18.05 -2.82 3.63
N GLN A 6 19.04 -2.00 3.24
CA GLN A 6 18.78 -0.76 2.49
C GLN A 6 18.31 -1.04 1.06
N MET A 7 18.87 -2.05 0.38
CA MET A 7 18.39 -2.50 -0.93
C MET A 7 16.95 -3.04 -0.83
N ALA A 8 16.66 -3.83 0.21
CA ALA A 8 15.31 -4.33 0.48
C ALA A 8 14.32 -3.19 0.72
N ALA A 9 14.70 -2.20 1.54
CA ALA A 9 13.89 -1.02 1.81
C ALA A 9 13.64 -0.20 0.53
N THR A 10 14.65 -0.08 -0.34
CA THR A 10 14.49 0.61 -1.64
C THR A 10 13.41 -0.07 -2.48
N LEU A 11 13.37 -1.40 -2.52
CA LEU A 11 12.30 -2.15 -3.20
C LEU A 11 10.95 -2.01 -2.48
N ALA A 12 10.95 -2.04 -1.14
CA ALA A 12 9.74 -1.87 -0.33
C ALA A 12 9.00 -0.56 -0.65
N PHE A 13 9.74 0.51 -0.92
CA PHE A 13 9.20 1.84 -1.23
C PHE A 13 9.21 2.15 -2.74
N GLY A 14 8.91 1.15 -3.58
CA GLY A 14 8.67 1.38 -5.01
C GLY A 14 9.90 1.89 -5.77
N GLY A 15 11.10 1.48 -5.34
CA GLY A 15 12.37 1.87 -5.94
C GLY A 15 12.97 3.17 -5.39
N PHE A 16 12.33 3.80 -4.41
CA PHE A 16 12.85 4.99 -3.72
C PHE A 16 13.68 4.60 -2.49
N ASN A 17 14.93 5.05 -2.42
CA ASN A 17 15.80 4.76 -1.29
C ASN A 17 15.46 5.69 -0.11
N PRO A 18 14.97 5.17 1.03
CA PRO A 18 14.48 6.02 2.12
C PRO A 18 15.61 6.77 2.85
N THR A 19 16.86 6.34 2.71
CA THR A 19 18.02 6.99 3.35
C THR A 19 18.57 8.12 2.49
N THR A 20 18.78 7.88 1.19
CA THR A 20 19.36 8.88 0.28
C THR A 20 18.31 9.82 -0.32
N ARG A 21 17.03 9.43 -0.26
CA ARG A 21 15.91 10.11 -0.90
C ARG A 21 15.98 10.17 -2.42
N GLU A 22 16.64 9.19 -3.02
CA GLU A 22 16.79 9.09 -4.47
C GLU A 22 15.91 7.96 -5.03
N ARG A 23 15.36 8.19 -6.23
CA ARG A 23 14.76 7.13 -7.03
C ARG A 23 15.88 6.32 -7.67
N VAL A 24 16.05 5.08 -7.22
CA VAL A 24 17.06 4.14 -7.73
C VAL A 24 16.51 3.33 -8.90
N VAL A 25 15.25 2.92 -8.80
CA VAL A 25 14.51 2.27 -9.90
C VAL A 25 13.08 2.82 -9.97
N ASP A 26 12.46 2.67 -11.13
CA ASP A 26 11.06 3.05 -11.30
C ASP A 26 10.12 2.10 -10.56
N GLU A 27 8.99 2.62 -10.12
CA GLU A 27 8.02 1.88 -9.32
C GLU A 27 7.48 0.61 -10.02
N PRO A 28 7.17 0.62 -11.34
CA PRO A 28 6.79 -0.60 -12.05
C PRO A 28 7.89 -1.67 -12.04
N VAL A 29 9.15 -1.27 -12.12
CA VAL A 29 10.30 -2.20 -12.07
C VAL A 29 10.42 -2.81 -10.67
N ALA A 30 10.29 -2.00 -9.61
CA ALA A 30 10.29 -2.51 -8.24
C ALA A 30 9.16 -3.52 -8.01
N ARG A 31 7.95 -3.22 -8.51
CA ARG A 31 6.79 -4.13 -8.45
C ARG A 31 7.08 -5.46 -9.16
N ASP A 32 7.65 -5.42 -10.37
CA ASP A 32 7.94 -6.63 -11.15
C ASP A 32 9.02 -7.48 -10.46
N VAL A 33 10.07 -6.84 -9.89
CA VAL A 33 11.09 -7.52 -9.08
C VAL A 33 10.47 -8.20 -7.86
N LEU A 34 9.61 -7.51 -7.12
CA LEU A 34 8.92 -8.08 -5.95
C LEU A 34 8.01 -9.25 -6.33
N SER A 35 7.37 -9.17 -7.49
CA SER A 35 6.51 -10.25 -8.02
C SER A 35 7.31 -11.53 -8.32
N LEU A 36 8.51 -11.39 -8.89
CA LEU A 36 9.42 -12.51 -9.10
C LEU A 36 9.99 -13.03 -7.77
N MET A 37 10.38 -12.14 -6.87
CA MET A 37 10.84 -12.54 -5.53
C MET A 37 9.78 -13.33 -4.76
N ALA A 38 8.50 -12.99 -4.89
CA ALA A 38 7.41 -13.72 -4.26
C ALA A 38 7.24 -15.13 -4.84
N SER A 39 7.43 -15.31 -6.14
CA SER A 39 7.16 -16.58 -6.84
C SER A 39 8.36 -17.53 -6.92
N CYS A 40 9.60 -17.02 -7.02
CA CYS A 40 10.80 -17.84 -7.23
C CYS A 40 12.00 -17.47 -6.33
N GLY A 41 11.79 -16.63 -5.33
CA GLY A 41 12.84 -16.10 -4.47
C GLY A 41 13.59 -17.11 -3.60
N MET A 42 12.92 -18.21 -3.25
CA MET A 42 13.36 -19.16 -2.23
C MET A 42 13.61 -20.57 -2.81
N TYR A 43 13.93 -20.66 -4.09
CA TYR A 43 14.13 -21.93 -4.80
C TYR A 43 12.87 -22.81 -4.74
N ASP A 44 13.02 -24.12 -4.56
CA ASP A 44 11.92 -25.08 -4.40
C ASP A 44 11.07 -24.81 -3.15
N PHE A 45 11.53 -23.93 -2.24
CA PHE A 45 10.80 -23.52 -1.04
C PHE A 45 9.87 -22.31 -1.28
N SER A 46 9.84 -21.73 -2.49
CA SER A 46 9.10 -20.48 -2.75
C SER A 46 7.59 -20.60 -2.51
N GLY A 47 6.97 -21.73 -2.87
CA GLY A 47 5.55 -21.97 -2.62
C GLY A 47 5.21 -22.05 -1.14
N GLU A 48 5.98 -22.83 -0.37
CA GLU A 48 5.78 -22.94 1.09
C GLU A 48 6.08 -21.61 1.79
N TRP A 49 7.14 -20.92 1.38
CA TRP A 49 7.47 -19.60 1.92
C TRP A 49 6.34 -18.59 1.72
N LEU A 50 5.74 -18.52 0.53
CA LEU A 50 4.65 -17.59 0.25
C LEU A 50 3.39 -17.91 1.06
N LEU A 51 3.12 -19.19 1.35
CA LEU A 51 2.00 -19.60 2.19
C LEU A 51 2.20 -19.32 3.67
N ARG A 52 3.45 -19.38 4.16
CA ARG A 52 3.76 -19.36 5.59
C ARG A 52 4.23 -17.99 6.08
N VAL A 53 5.13 -17.36 5.31
CA VAL A 53 5.74 -16.07 5.64
C VAL A 53 5.10 -14.93 4.84
N GLY A 54 4.75 -15.19 3.58
CA GLY A 54 3.99 -14.23 2.78
C GLY A 54 4.75 -12.99 2.32
N LEU A 55 6.07 -12.94 2.46
CA LEU A 55 6.88 -11.78 2.05
C LEU A 55 7.66 -12.08 0.74
N PRO A 56 7.70 -11.18 -0.25
CA PRO A 56 8.70 -11.26 -1.31
C PRO A 56 10.12 -11.41 -0.74
N ALA A 57 10.87 -12.44 -1.15
CA ALA A 57 12.18 -12.72 -0.56
C ALA A 57 13.22 -13.19 -1.59
N LYS A 58 14.50 -13.16 -1.22
CA LYS A 58 15.56 -13.85 -1.94
C LYS A 58 16.57 -14.44 -0.96
N SER A 59 16.79 -15.74 -1.09
CA SER A 59 17.83 -16.47 -0.38
C SER A 59 19.10 -16.62 -1.22
N GLY A 60 20.27 -16.69 -0.59
CA GLY A 60 21.56 -16.96 -1.23
C GLY A 60 22.36 -18.02 -0.48
N VAL A 61 23.09 -18.85 -1.23
CA VAL A 61 23.90 -19.97 -0.70
C VAL A 61 25.03 -19.56 0.25
N SER A 62 25.38 -18.27 0.31
CA SER A 62 26.27 -17.73 1.34
C SER A 62 25.62 -17.70 2.73
N GLY A 63 24.31 -17.95 2.82
CA GLY A 63 23.51 -17.86 4.03
C GLY A 63 22.81 -16.52 4.20
N GLY A 64 22.85 -15.63 3.21
CA GLY A 64 22.11 -14.37 3.21
C GLY A 64 20.65 -14.56 2.79
N LEU A 65 19.76 -13.83 3.45
CA LEU A 65 18.34 -13.75 3.14
C LEU A 65 17.93 -12.27 3.14
N LEU A 66 17.18 -11.88 2.13
CA LEU A 66 16.51 -10.59 2.03
C LEU A 66 15.01 -10.84 1.91
N ALA A 67 14.18 -10.09 2.62
CA ALA A 67 12.73 -10.10 2.47
C ALA A 67 12.16 -8.69 2.52
N VAL A 68 11.02 -8.47 1.88
CA VAL A 68 10.42 -7.15 1.68
C VAL A 68 8.96 -7.19 2.10
N ALA A 69 8.54 -6.27 2.96
CA ALA A 69 7.15 -5.94 3.24
C ALA A 69 6.81 -4.65 2.45
N PRO A 70 6.09 -4.75 1.31
CA PRO A 70 5.81 -3.60 0.46
C PRO A 70 5.15 -2.46 1.23
N SER A 71 5.58 -1.23 0.97
CA SER A 71 5.15 0.00 1.63
C SER A 71 5.44 0.09 3.14
N GLN A 72 6.19 -0.86 3.72
CA GLN A 72 6.44 -0.91 5.16
C GLN A 72 7.94 -0.94 5.49
N PHE A 73 8.64 -2.01 5.11
CA PHE A 73 10.08 -2.13 5.38
C PHE A 73 10.77 -3.21 4.52
N GLY A 74 12.10 -3.18 4.51
CA GLY A 74 12.93 -4.27 4.03
C GLY A 74 13.76 -4.86 5.17
N VAL A 75 13.90 -6.18 5.19
CA VAL A 75 14.69 -6.91 6.18
C VAL A 75 15.75 -7.76 5.50
N ALA A 76 16.89 -7.90 6.18
CA ALA A 76 17.92 -8.84 5.77
C ALA A 76 18.45 -9.60 6.98
N ALA A 77 18.62 -10.92 6.82
CA ALA A 77 19.21 -11.81 7.82
C ALA A 77 20.36 -12.63 7.22
N PHE A 78 21.31 -13.06 8.05
CA PHE A 78 22.45 -13.84 7.60
C PHE A 78 22.81 -14.93 8.59
N SER A 79 22.95 -16.15 8.08
CA SER A 79 23.50 -17.28 8.81
C SER A 79 24.01 -18.34 7.81
N PRO A 80 25.31 -18.71 7.84
CA PRO A 80 25.90 -19.57 6.81
C PRO A 80 25.27 -20.96 6.63
N ARG A 81 24.75 -21.58 7.70
CA ARG A 81 24.20 -22.94 7.62
C ARG A 81 22.91 -22.97 6.78
N LEU A 82 22.88 -23.85 5.79
CA LEU A 82 21.75 -24.04 4.88
C LEU A 82 20.95 -25.30 5.21
N ASP A 83 19.68 -25.30 4.82
CA ASP A 83 18.82 -26.49 4.77
C ASP A 83 19.01 -27.27 3.46
N ARG A 84 18.20 -28.32 3.28
CA ARG A 84 18.20 -29.15 2.06
C ARG A 84 17.78 -28.42 0.78
N HIS A 85 17.13 -27.26 0.91
CA HIS A 85 16.67 -26.42 -0.19
C HIS A 85 17.69 -25.31 -0.53
N GLY A 86 18.83 -25.25 0.17
CA GLY A 86 19.85 -24.22 -0.03
C GLY A 86 19.52 -22.89 0.67
N ASN A 87 18.54 -22.88 1.57
CA ASN A 87 18.13 -21.69 2.31
C ASN A 87 18.78 -21.63 3.69
N SER A 88 19.12 -20.42 4.16
CA SER A 88 19.69 -20.25 5.50
C SER A 88 18.68 -20.62 6.59
N VAL A 89 19.01 -21.64 7.39
CA VAL A 89 18.11 -22.20 8.43
C VAL A 89 17.66 -21.13 9.42
N ARG A 90 18.61 -20.36 9.96
CA ARG A 90 18.32 -19.35 10.99
C ARG A 90 17.76 -18.07 10.39
N ALA A 91 18.18 -17.69 9.18
CA ALA A 91 17.66 -16.47 8.56
C ALA A 91 16.18 -16.64 8.22
N VAL A 92 15.80 -17.80 7.66
CA VAL A 92 14.40 -18.18 7.42
C VAL A 92 13.61 -18.12 8.73
N ALA A 93 14.09 -18.79 9.79
CA ALA A 93 13.39 -18.82 11.08
C ALA A 93 13.16 -17.44 11.70
N VAL A 94 14.14 -16.53 11.60
CA VAL A 94 14.01 -15.16 12.15
C VAL A 94 13.01 -14.34 11.35
N VAL A 95 13.03 -14.43 10.01
CA VAL A 95 12.09 -13.67 9.17
C VAL A 95 10.67 -14.21 9.29
N ASP A 96 10.51 -15.53 9.41
CA ASP A 96 9.22 -16.19 9.69
C ASP A 96 8.61 -15.67 11.01
N GLN A 97 9.38 -15.69 12.10
CA GLN A 97 8.94 -15.14 13.39
C GLN A 97 8.66 -13.64 13.34
N LEU A 98 9.41 -12.88 12.53
CA LEU A 98 9.19 -11.45 12.37
C LEU A 98 7.86 -11.19 11.63
N ALA A 99 7.59 -11.93 10.56
CA ALA A 99 6.38 -11.79 9.78
C ALA A 99 5.13 -12.12 10.62
N ASP A 100 5.18 -13.22 11.37
CA ASP A 100 4.10 -13.65 12.29
C ASP A 100 3.86 -12.61 13.39
N ARG A 101 4.92 -12.16 14.08
CA ARG A 101 4.79 -11.20 15.19
C ARG A 101 4.26 -9.83 14.78
N LEU A 102 4.50 -9.44 13.53
CA LEU A 102 4.10 -8.14 13.01
C LEU A 102 2.85 -8.20 12.14
N GLY A 103 2.31 -9.39 11.85
CA GLY A 103 1.19 -9.59 10.93
C GLY A 103 1.51 -9.02 9.55
N MET A 104 2.56 -9.51 8.89
CA MET A 104 3.13 -8.90 7.68
C MET A 104 2.91 -9.73 6.40
N HIS A 105 2.00 -10.70 6.41
CA HIS A 105 1.79 -11.54 5.24
C HIS A 105 1.16 -10.72 4.11
N LEU A 106 1.71 -10.73 2.89
CA LEU A 106 1.21 -9.92 1.75
C LEU A 106 -0.30 -10.05 1.45
N LEU A 107 -0.91 -11.17 1.84
CA LEU A 107 -2.32 -11.51 1.57
C LEU A 107 -3.19 -11.37 2.83
N GLU A 108 -2.61 -11.04 3.97
CA GLU A 108 -3.38 -10.63 5.12
C GLU A 108 -3.97 -9.24 4.87
N PRO A 109 -5.17 -8.96 5.41
CA PRO A 109 -5.72 -7.62 5.41
C PRO A 109 -4.83 -6.74 6.28
N HIS A 110 -3.92 -6.00 5.66
CA HIS A 110 -3.27 -4.88 6.31
C HIS A 110 -4.29 -3.75 6.37
N GLU A 111 -4.39 -3.07 7.51
CA GLU A 111 -5.11 -1.79 7.58
C GLU A 111 -4.48 -0.85 6.54
N SER A 112 -5.06 -0.82 5.36
CA SER A 112 -4.92 0.32 4.50
C SER A 112 -5.54 1.47 5.28
N VAL A 113 -4.70 2.40 5.72
CA VAL A 113 -5.13 3.69 6.27
C VAL A 113 -5.98 4.47 5.24
N ALA A 114 -6.20 3.95 4.02
CA ALA A 114 -7.08 4.51 3.00
C ALA A 114 -8.58 4.33 3.27
N VAL A 115 -9.00 4.42 4.53
CA VAL A 115 -10.30 5.04 4.78
C VAL A 115 -10.04 6.54 4.67
N PRO A 116 -10.51 7.24 3.62
CA PRO A 116 -10.43 8.68 3.60
C PRO A 116 -11.13 9.19 4.85
N ALA A 117 -10.46 10.02 5.63
CA ALA A 117 -11.13 10.73 6.69
C ALA A 117 -12.05 11.75 6.02
N VAL A 118 -13.36 11.52 6.15
CA VAL A 118 -14.42 12.37 5.60
C VAL A 118 -14.98 13.22 6.73
N ALA A 119 -14.83 14.53 6.62
CA ALA A 119 -15.41 15.47 7.56
C ALA A 119 -16.39 16.40 6.82
N VAL A 120 -17.62 16.47 7.32
CA VAL A 120 -18.63 17.40 6.79
C VAL A 120 -18.72 18.60 7.71
N HIS A 121 -18.59 19.80 7.14
CA HIS A 121 -18.78 21.05 7.85
C HIS A 121 -19.58 22.03 6.99
N HIS A 122 -20.08 23.11 7.58
CA HIS A 122 -20.80 24.14 6.86
C HIS A 122 -19.85 25.31 6.57
N GLY A 123 -19.62 25.59 5.30
CA GLY A 123 -18.86 26.75 4.83
C GLY A 123 -19.78 27.94 4.53
N GLU A 124 -19.19 29.03 4.05
CA GLU A 124 -19.92 30.28 3.73
C GLU A 124 -20.89 30.11 2.56
N THR A 125 -20.59 29.20 1.61
CA THR A 125 -21.35 28.97 0.38
C THR A 125 -22.19 27.69 0.41
N GLY A 126 -22.17 26.96 1.53
CA GLY A 126 -22.87 25.68 1.68
C GLY A 126 -22.02 24.60 2.36
N PRO A 127 -22.48 23.33 2.35
CA PRO A 127 -21.76 22.22 2.95
C PRO A 127 -20.44 21.92 2.23
N VAL A 128 -19.41 21.66 3.03
CA VAL A 128 -18.06 21.31 2.59
C VAL A 128 -17.72 19.92 3.10
N VAL A 129 -17.37 19.02 2.19
CA VAL A 129 -16.91 17.66 2.47
C VAL A 129 -15.40 17.62 2.29
N ARG A 130 -14.67 17.57 3.41
CA ARG A 130 -13.21 17.49 3.43
C ARG A 130 -12.76 16.04 3.40
N LEU A 131 -11.85 15.75 2.48
CA LEU A 131 -11.22 14.45 2.30
C LEU A 131 -9.74 14.56 2.69
N SER A 132 -9.27 13.61 3.48
CA SER A 132 -7.86 13.54 3.87
C SER A 132 -7.34 12.10 3.93
N GLY A 133 -6.02 11.95 3.79
CA GLY A 133 -5.35 10.65 3.80
C GLY A 133 -5.17 10.07 2.40
N GLU A 134 -5.40 8.77 2.24
CA GLU A 134 -5.31 8.08 0.96
C GLU A 134 -6.70 7.68 0.44
N LEU A 135 -6.97 7.94 -0.82
CA LEU A 135 -8.25 7.58 -1.44
C LEU A 135 -8.07 6.39 -2.40
N GLY A 136 -8.47 5.21 -1.91
CA GLY A 136 -8.59 3.98 -2.69
C GLY A 136 -9.99 3.78 -3.25
N PHE A 137 -10.17 2.75 -4.10
CA PHE A 137 -11.46 2.43 -4.71
C PHE A 137 -12.58 2.22 -3.68
N ALA A 138 -12.33 1.42 -2.64
CA ALA A 138 -13.31 1.22 -1.56
C ALA A 138 -13.55 2.50 -0.73
N GLY A 139 -12.56 3.39 -0.64
CA GLY A 139 -12.70 4.68 0.00
C GLY A 139 -13.63 5.61 -0.77
N THR A 140 -13.61 5.54 -2.10
CA THR A 140 -14.52 6.29 -2.98
C THR A 140 -15.99 5.97 -2.70
N GLU A 141 -16.35 4.70 -2.49
CA GLU A 141 -17.72 4.31 -2.11
C GLU A 141 -18.18 4.97 -0.81
N ARG A 142 -17.29 5.12 0.17
CA ARG A 142 -17.61 5.80 1.43
C ARG A 142 -17.84 7.29 1.21
N VAL A 143 -17.01 7.93 0.39
CA VAL A 143 -17.21 9.35 0.02
C VAL A 143 -18.59 9.51 -0.64
N PHE A 144 -18.95 8.63 -1.57
CA PHE A 144 -20.26 8.67 -2.21
C PHE A 144 -21.43 8.37 -1.30
N ALA A 145 -21.28 7.47 -0.33
CA ALA A 145 -22.31 7.26 0.69
C ALA A 145 -22.61 8.56 1.45
N VAL A 146 -21.57 9.30 1.87
CA VAL A 146 -21.72 10.60 2.55
C VAL A 146 -22.32 11.65 1.63
N LEU A 147 -21.87 11.74 0.38
CA LEU A 147 -22.41 12.71 -0.58
C LEU A 147 -23.89 12.44 -0.90
N ARG A 148 -24.31 11.18 -1.03
CA ARG A 148 -25.71 10.79 -1.24
C ARG A 148 -26.58 11.10 -0.03
N GLU A 149 -26.09 10.85 1.17
CA GLU A 149 -26.78 11.21 2.42
C GLU A 149 -26.98 12.73 2.52
N LEU A 150 -25.93 13.51 2.20
CA LEU A 150 -26.02 14.97 2.17
C LEU A 150 -27.00 15.46 1.09
N ALA A 151 -26.92 14.91 -0.12
CA ALA A 151 -27.82 15.26 -1.22
C ALA A 151 -29.29 15.06 -0.85
N ALA A 152 -29.62 13.97 -0.16
CA ALA A 152 -30.98 13.68 0.29
C ALA A 152 -31.49 14.66 1.36
N SER A 153 -30.59 15.35 2.07
CA SER A 153 -30.93 16.30 3.13
C SER A 153 -31.01 17.77 2.66
N LEU A 154 -30.56 18.06 1.43
CA LEU A 154 -30.45 19.41 0.91
C LEU A 154 -31.55 19.73 -0.13
N PRO A 155 -31.97 21.00 -0.25
CA PRO A 155 -32.87 21.42 -1.33
C PRO A 155 -32.28 21.13 -2.73
N GLU A 156 -33.13 20.83 -3.71
CA GLU A 156 -32.72 20.68 -5.10
C GLU A 156 -31.96 21.93 -5.61
N GLY A 157 -30.87 21.70 -6.35
CA GLY A 157 -30.00 22.76 -6.85
C GLY A 157 -28.98 23.28 -5.83
N SER A 158 -28.91 22.71 -4.63
CA SER A 158 -27.84 23.00 -3.68
C SER A 158 -26.47 22.61 -4.25
N THR A 159 -25.43 23.36 -3.87
CA THR A 159 -24.04 23.06 -4.25
C THR A 159 -23.30 22.48 -3.04
N VAL A 160 -22.48 21.46 -3.28
CA VAL A 160 -21.59 20.88 -2.27
C VAL A 160 -20.15 21.09 -2.72
N THR A 161 -19.30 21.59 -1.81
CA THR A 161 -17.86 21.69 -2.07
C THR A 161 -17.16 20.43 -1.58
N LEU A 162 -16.36 19.81 -2.45
CA LEU A 162 -15.46 18.71 -2.09
C LEU A 162 -14.04 19.26 -1.96
N ASP A 163 -13.51 19.28 -0.73
CA ASP A 163 -12.14 19.73 -0.44
C ASP A 163 -11.21 18.50 -0.38
N ALA A 164 -10.36 18.35 -1.41
CA ALA A 164 -9.44 17.24 -1.56
C ALA A 164 -7.97 17.61 -1.35
N ARG A 165 -7.68 18.82 -0.84
CA ARG A 165 -6.31 19.36 -0.68
C ARG A 165 -5.41 18.52 0.23
N GLU A 166 -6.01 17.75 1.14
CA GLU A 166 -5.30 16.92 2.11
C GLU A 166 -5.26 15.43 1.72
N ILE A 167 -5.64 15.11 0.49
CA ILE A 167 -5.41 13.77 -0.06
C ILE A 167 -3.92 13.66 -0.41
N GLY A 168 -3.19 12.82 0.33
CA GLY A 168 -1.78 12.56 0.10
C GLY A 168 -1.53 11.59 -1.06
N ARG A 169 -2.44 10.64 -1.31
CA ARG A 169 -2.41 9.72 -2.45
C ARG A 169 -3.79 9.41 -2.98
N LEU A 170 -3.91 9.43 -4.31
CA LEU A 170 -5.12 9.06 -5.03
C LEU A 170 -4.84 7.82 -5.88
N HIS A 171 -5.57 6.74 -5.63
CA HIS A 171 -5.46 5.53 -6.44
C HIS A 171 -6.11 5.74 -7.82
N PRO A 172 -5.54 5.25 -8.93
CA PRO A 172 -6.12 5.42 -10.26
C PRO A 172 -7.57 4.93 -10.37
N ALA A 173 -7.89 3.79 -9.75
CA ALA A 173 -9.27 3.29 -9.71
C ALA A 173 -10.23 4.21 -8.92
N ALA A 174 -9.74 4.94 -7.92
CA ALA A 174 -10.54 5.92 -7.20
C ALA A 174 -10.87 7.13 -8.09
N LEU A 175 -9.90 7.58 -8.91
CA LEU A 175 -10.11 8.66 -9.88
C LEU A 175 -11.18 8.29 -10.92
N VAL A 176 -11.07 7.09 -11.50
CA VAL A 176 -12.07 6.59 -12.47
C VAL A 176 -13.45 6.46 -11.82
N ALA A 177 -13.53 5.92 -10.60
CA ALA A 177 -14.79 5.81 -9.87
C ALA A 177 -15.40 7.18 -9.53
N LEU A 178 -14.57 8.16 -9.15
CA LEU A 178 -15.02 9.52 -8.87
C LEU A 178 -15.60 10.18 -10.14
N GLU A 179 -14.87 10.10 -11.25
CA GLU A 179 -15.29 10.66 -12.54
C GLU A 179 -16.63 10.09 -13.00
N SER A 180 -16.84 8.78 -12.90
CA SER A 180 -18.08 8.11 -13.34
C SER A 180 -19.31 8.46 -12.50
N GLU A 181 -19.15 8.65 -11.19
CA GLU A 181 -20.29 8.81 -10.27
C GLU A 181 -20.68 10.28 -10.07
N PHE A 182 -19.74 11.23 -10.22
CA PHE A 182 -20.07 12.67 -10.18
C PHE A 182 -21.02 13.08 -11.31
N GLU A 183 -20.98 12.40 -12.46
CA GLU A 183 -21.92 12.63 -13.57
C GLU A 183 -23.37 12.24 -13.23
N GLY A 184 -23.58 11.37 -12.22
CA GLY A 184 -24.90 10.81 -11.87
C GLY A 184 -25.62 11.49 -10.70
N LEU A 185 -24.99 12.45 -10.01
CA LEU A 185 -25.55 13.06 -8.80
C LEU A 185 -26.39 14.33 -9.12
N PRO A 186 -27.56 14.53 -8.48
CA PRO A 186 -28.47 15.66 -8.76
C PRO A 186 -28.02 17.01 -8.14
N LEU A 187 -26.72 17.17 -7.86
CA LEU A 187 -26.14 18.35 -7.20
C LEU A 187 -25.10 19.03 -8.09
N GLY A 188 -24.88 20.33 -7.87
CA GLY A 188 -23.68 21.02 -8.35
C GLY A 188 -22.49 20.69 -7.45
N PHE A 189 -21.35 20.32 -8.05
CA PHE A 189 -20.11 20.06 -7.31
C PHE A 189 -19.02 21.07 -7.67
N THR A 190 -18.34 21.58 -6.64
CA THR A 190 -17.07 22.31 -6.80
C THR A 190 -15.98 21.50 -6.12
N VAL A 191 -14.93 21.14 -6.86
CA VAL A 191 -13.79 20.40 -6.32
C VAL A 191 -12.63 21.36 -6.08
N GLU A 192 -12.22 21.50 -4.83
CA GLU A 192 -10.97 22.19 -4.47
C GLU A 192 -9.83 21.17 -4.43
N ARG A 193 -8.79 21.41 -5.23
CA ARG A 193 -7.57 20.59 -5.31
C ARG A 193 -6.38 21.31 -4.73
#